data_AF-A0A7J7MAS8-F1
#
_entry.id   AF-A0A7J7MAS8-F1
#
_cell.length_a   1.000
_cell.length_b   1.000
_cell.length_c   1.000
_cell.angle_alpha   90.00
_cell.angle_beta   90.00
_cell.angle_gamma   90.00
#
_symmetry.space_group_name_H-M   'P 1'
#
loop_
_entity.id
_entity.type
_entity.pdbx_description
1 polymer ?
#
loop_
_entity_poly.entity_id
_entity_poly.type
_entity_poly.pdbx_seq_one_letter_code
_entity_poly.pdbx_strand_id
1 'polypeptide(L)' 'MDPEAARTARESLDLAFHMSNILDTGLDRHTLSVLIALCDQGLNPEALAALVKEIPKEPQPPPTTQP' A
#
# COMPACT_ATOMS: atom_id res chain seq x y z
N MET A 1 -9.36 -4.79 -21.88
CA MET A 1 -8.94 -3.88 -20.79
C MET A 1 -8.33 -2.67 -21.45
N ASP A 2 -8.78 -1.47 -21.06
CA ASP A 2 -8.30 -0.24 -21.66
C ASP A 2 -6.86 0.04 -21.18
N PRO A 3 -5.86 0.12 -22.07
CA PRO A 3 -4.46 0.25 -21.68
C PRO A 3 -4.16 1.59 -21.00
N GLU A 4 -4.95 2.64 -21.26
CA GLU A 4 -4.84 3.91 -20.56
C GLU A 4 -5.29 3.79 -19.10
N ALA A 5 -6.42 3.13 -18.84
CA ALA A 5 -6.95 2.95 -17.49
C ALA A 5 -5.94 2.23 -16.56
N ALA A 6 -5.25 1.21 -17.08
CA ALA A 6 -4.20 0.52 -16.33
C ALA A 6 -2.98 1.41 -16.04
N ARG A 7 -2.66 2.33 -16.95
CA ARG A 7 -1.59 3.32 -16.79
C ARG A 7 -1.94 4.34 -15.71
N THR A 8 -3.14 4.92 -15.79
CA THR A 8 -3.65 5.89 -14.81
C THR A 8 -3.74 5.29 -13.41
N ALA A 9 -4.18 4.04 -13.28
CA ALA A 9 -4.23 3.34 -11.99
C ALA A 9 -2.83 3.17 -11.38
N ARG A 10 -1.83 2.81 -12.21
CA ARG A 10 -0.43 2.69 -11.77
C ARG A 10 0.13 4.02 -11.29
N GLU A 11 -0.09 5.10 -12.05
CA GLU A 11 0.40 6.44 -11.69
C GLU A 11 -0.29 6.97 -10.42
N SER A 12 -1.59 6.73 -10.28
CA SER A 12 -2.35 7.10 -9.08
C SER A 12 -1.82 6.38 -7.83
N LEU A 13 -1.52 5.08 -7.96
CA LEU A 13 -0.94 4.29 -6.88
C LEU A 13 0.48 4.74 -6.52
N ASP A 14 1.28 5.11 -7.52
CA ASP A 14 2.63 5.64 -7.30
C ASP A 14 2.61 6.96 -6.52
N LEU A 15 1.72 7.87 -6.92
CA LEU A 15 1.50 9.13 -6.22
C LEU A 15 1.05 8.91 -4.77
N ALA A 16 0.08 8.01 -4.56
CA ALA A 16 -0.39 7.67 -3.22
C ALA A 16 0.73 7.07 -2.36
N PHE A 17 1.60 6.23 -2.95
CA PHE A 17 2.76 5.67 -2.26
C PHE A 17 3.77 6.74 -1.85
N HIS A 18 4.00 7.71 -2.73
CA HIS A 18 4.88 8.83 -2.43
C HIS A 18 4.33 9.69 -1.27
N MET A 19 3.02 9.99 -1.27
CA MET A 19 2.35 10.67 -0.16
C MET A 19 2.46 9.88 1.16
N SER A 20 2.24 8.57 1.09
CA SER A 20 2.36 7.63 2.22
C SER A 20 3.77 7.64 2.84
N ASN A 21 4.81 7.75 2.02
CA ASN A 21 6.20 7.84 2.46
C ASN A 21 6.52 9.20 3.09
N ILE A 22 5.99 10.30 2.55
CA ILE A 22 6.16 11.65 3.14
C ILE A 22 5.51 11.70 4.54
N LEU A 23 4.38 11.04 4.72
CA LEU A 23 3.67 10.96 6.00
C LEU A 23 4.22 9.90 6.96
N ASP A 24 5.31 9.22 6.59
CA ASP A 24 5.96 8.16 7.36
C ASP A 24 4.99 7.07 7.88
N THR A 25 4.00 6.71 7.05
CA THR A 25 3.00 5.70 7.46
C THR A 25 3.58 4.28 7.54
N GLY A 26 4.76 4.07 6.93
CA GLY A 26 5.45 2.79 6.92
C GLY A 26 4.69 1.68 6.20
N LEU A 27 3.90 2.03 5.18
CA LEU A 27 3.16 1.10 4.32
C LEU A 27 3.97 0.74 3.08
N ASP A 28 3.98 -0.55 2.74
CA ASP A 28 4.53 -1.01 1.46
C ASP A 28 3.54 -0.74 0.31
N ARG A 29 4.08 -0.65 -0.90
CA ARG A 29 3.33 -0.42 -2.14
C ARG A 29 2.27 -1.49 -2.38
N HIS A 30 2.54 -2.74 -1.99
CA HIS A 30 1.55 -3.82 -2.07
C HIS A 30 0.38 -3.59 -1.11
N THR A 31 0.67 -3.31 0.17
CA THR A 31 -0.35 -3.03 1.19
C THR A 31 -1.22 -1.85 0.79
N LEU A 32 -0.61 -0.77 0.31
CA LEU A 32 -1.34 0.40 -0.16
C LEU A 32 -2.27 0.07 -1.34
N SER A 33 -1.82 -0.75 -2.30
CA SER A 33 -2.66 -1.22 -3.40
C SER A 33 -3.91 -1.93 -2.92
N VAL A 34 -3.76 -2.82 -1.92
CA VAL A 34 -4.87 -3.59 -1.35
C VAL A 34 -5.82 -2.66 -0.61
N LEU A 35 -5.31 -1.72 0.18
CA LEU A 35 -6.13 -0.74 0.90
C LEU A 35 -6.96 0.12 -0.05
N ILE A 36 -6.38 0.57 -1.16
CA ILE A 36 -7.12 1.33 -2.18
C ILE A 36 -8.24 0.48 -2.79
N ALA A 37 -7.98 -0.78 -3.12
CA ALA A 37 -9.00 -1.68 -3.65
C ALA A 37 -10.13 -1.94 -2.63
N LEU A 38 -9.79 -2.09 -1.35
CA LEU A 38 -10.76 -2.25 -0.27
C LEU A 38 -11.60 -0.98 -0.08
N CYS A 39 -11.00 0.20 -0.13
CA CYS A 39 -11.70 1.48 -0.11
C CYS A 39 -12.65 1.64 -1.32
N ASP A 40 -12.25 1.20 -2.51
CA ASP A 40 -13.09 1.21 -3.72
C ASP A 40 -14.35 0.34 -3.57
N GLN A 41 -14.26 -0.74 -2.78
CA GLN A 41 -15.41 -1.58 -2.40
C GLN A 41 -16.33 -0.93 -1.35
N GLY A 42 -16.04 0.29 -0.90
CA GLY A 42 -16.84 1.03 0.08
C GLY A 42 -16.48 0.75 1.54
N LEU A 43 -15.33 0.12 1.80
CA LEU A 43 -14.84 -0.09 3.17
C LEU A 43 -14.33 1.22 3.77
N ASN A 44 -14.56 1.40 5.07
CA ASN A 44 -14.14 2.61 5.78
C ASN A 44 -12.59 2.67 5.89
N PRO A 45 -11.94 3.71 5.34
CA PRO A 45 -10.49 3.89 5.46
C PRO A 45 -9.98 3.97 6.90
N GLU A 46 -10.77 4.52 7.83
CA GLU A 46 -10.38 4.61 9.26
C GLU A 46 -10.30 3.22 9.91
N ALA A 47 -11.25 2.33 9.59
CA ALA A 47 -11.24 0.96 10.08
C ALA A 47 -10.07 0.16 9.48
N LEU A 48 -9.78 0.37 8.20
CA LEU A 48 -8.62 -0.23 7.53
C LEU A 48 -7.30 0.26 8.16
N ALA A 49 -7.18 1.55 8.47
CA ALA A 49 -6.00 2.10 9.14
C ALA A 49 -5.79 1.51 10.54
N ALA A 50 -6.87 1.27 11.30
CA ALA A 50 -6.78 0.57 12.59
C ALA A 50 -6.29 -0.87 12.41
N LEU A 51 -6.82 -1.60 11.43
CA LEU A 51 -6.40 -2.97 11.13
C LEU A 51 -4.90 -3.03 10.77
N VAL A 52 -4.44 -2.11 9.93
CA VAL A 52 -3.04 -2.06 9.48
C VAL A 52 -2.06 -1.74 10.60
N LYS A 53 -2.49 -1.00 11.62
CA LYS A 53 -1.68 -0.76 12.83
C LYS A 53 -1.57 -2.00 13.72
N GLU A 54 -2.59 -2.85 13.71
CA GLU A 54 -2.64 -4.08 14.51
C GLU A 54 -1.97 -5.28 13.81
N ILE A 55 -1.79 -5.23 12.48
CA ILE A 55 -1.06 -6.26 11.75
C ILE A 55 0.43 -6.15 12.13
N PRO A 56 1.03 -7.22 12.72
CA PRO A 56 2.46 -7.24 12.93
C PRO A 56 3.16 -7.03 11.58
N LYS A 57 4.03 -6.02 11.48
CA LYS A 57 4.92 -5.90 10.32
C LYS A 57 5.63 -7.24 10.18
N GLU A 58 5.41 -7.94 9.07
CA GLU A 58 6.13 -9.19 8.81
C GLU A 58 7.62 -8.92 9.02
N PRO A 59 8.32 -9.77 9.79
CA PRO A 59 9.74 -9.59 10.00
C PRO A 59 10.39 -9.59 8.62
N GLN A 60 10.99 -8.47 8.24
CA GLN A 60 11.78 -8.40 7.02
C GLN A 60 12.78 -9.56 7.08
N PRO A 61 12.85 -10.43 6.05
CA PRO A 61 13.83 -11.49 6.06
C PRO A 61 15.20 -10.84 6.31
N PRO A 62 16.00 -11.36 7.26
CA PRO A 62 17.29 -10.78 7.58
C PRO A 62 18.09 -10.62 6.29
N PRO A 63 18.83 -9.51 6.09
CA PRO A 63 19.66 -9.37 4.91
C PRO A 63 20.58 -10.59 4.87
N THR A 64 20.36 -11.46 3.89
CA THR A 64 21.26 -12.57 3.62
C THR A 64 22.57 -11.94 3.15
N THR A 65 23.45 -11.67 4.11
CA THR A 65 24.87 -11.47 3.87
C THR A 65 25.37 -12.75 3.23
N GLN A 66 25.44 -12.75 1.89
CA GLN A 66 26.18 -13.78 1.17
C GLN A 66 27.68 -13.59 1.49
N PRO A 67 28.41 -14.69 1.72
CA PRO A 67 29.84 -14.67 2.06
C PRO A 67 30.73 -14.18 0.92
#